data_AF-A0A7W0FHU2-F1
#
_entry.id   AF-A0A7W0FHU2-F1
#
_cell.length_a   1.000
_cell.length_b   1.000
_cell.length_c   1.000
_cell.angle_alpha   90.00
_cell.angle_beta   90.00
_cell.angle_gamma   90.00
#
_symmetry.space_group_name_H-M   'P 1'
#
loop_
_entity.id
_entity.type
_entity.pdbx_description
1 polymer ?
#
loop_
_entity_poly.entity_id
_entity_poly.type
_entity_poly.pdbx_seq_one_letter_code
_entity_poly.pdbx_strand_id
1 'polypeptide(L)'
;MGITEEREKVRLVLEKVDEFDIHENQDPKAIYERGKSSFAVYCKPEDHPEGWDEEAIKTTRNFPREFVARIYWRWKEGLITHLEIALLVNPLYLLPPNTTHDGYFNNRPEDIRWTKEKARWLFEQAGVPLPEFIVIHI
;
A
#
# COMPACT_ATOMS: atom_id res chain seq x y z
N MET A 1 24.07 -8.60 -11.12
CA MET A 1 23.10 -8.72 -10.03
C MET A 1 22.62 -10.16 -9.98
N GLY A 2 22.77 -10.82 -8.84
CA GLY A 2 22.39 -12.23 -8.65
C GLY A 2 21.06 -12.39 -7.91
N ILE A 3 20.42 -13.56 -8.07
CA ILE A 3 19.15 -13.92 -7.38
C ILE A 3 19.25 -13.71 -5.86
N THR A 4 20.41 -13.97 -5.27
CA THR A 4 20.67 -13.77 -3.84
C THR A 4 20.59 -12.30 -3.43
N GLU A 5 21.11 -11.37 -4.24
CA GLU A 5 21.08 -9.94 -3.95
C GLU A 5 19.67 -9.37 -4.03
N GLU A 6 18.88 -9.82 -5.01
CA GLU A 6 17.48 -9.39 -5.16
C GLU A 6 16.61 -9.91 -4.02
N ARG A 7 16.83 -11.14 -3.58
CA ARG A 7 16.16 -11.70 -2.39
C ARG A 7 16.52 -10.93 -1.13
N GLU A 8 17.76 -10.48 -1.00
CA GLU A 8 18.19 -9.65 0.12
C GLU A 8 17.49 -8.28 0.12
N LYS A 9 17.36 -7.64 -1.05
CA LYS A 9 16.56 -6.39 -1.18
C LYS A 9 15.12 -6.58 -0.72
N VAL A 10 14.47 -7.67 -1.12
CA VAL A 10 13.09 -7.98 -0.67
C VAL A 10 13.05 -8.20 0.84
N ARG A 11 14.01 -8.96 1.39
CA ARG A 11 14.11 -9.20 2.83
C ARG A 11 14.18 -7.90 3.62
N LEU A 12 15.07 -6.97 3.23
CA LEU A 12 15.24 -5.67 3.88
C LEU A 12 13.97 -4.82 3.87
N VAL A 13 13.27 -4.76 2.73
CA VAL A 13 11.98 -4.05 2.64
C VAL A 13 10.94 -4.70 3.53
N LEU A 14 10.86 -6.03 3.51
CA LEU A 14 9.91 -6.77 4.31
C LEU A 14 10.18 -6.63 5.81
N GLU A 15 11.43 -6.49 6.25
CA GLU A 15 11.74 -6.20 7.66
C GLU A 15 11.18 -4.86 8.09
N LYS A 16 11.22 -3.84 7.22
CA LYS A 16 10.54 -2.57 7.49
C LYS A 16 9.02 -2.69 7.50
N VAL A 17 8.45 -3.57 6.68
CA VAL A 17 7.00 -3.87 6.76
C VAL A 17 6.64 -4.39 8.16
N ASP A 18 7.45 -5.29 8.73
CA ASP A 18 7.19 -5.82 10.07
C ASP A 18 7.39 -4.75 11.16
N GLU A 19 8.40 -3.89 11.02
CA GLU A 19 8.61 -2.76 11.94
C GLU A 19 7.42 -1.79 11.94
N PHE A 20 6.78 -1.58 10.79
CA PHE A 20 5.63 -0.69 10.61
C PHE A 20 4.31 -1.46 10.44
N ASP A 21 4.19 -2.61 11.10
CA ASP A 21 2.99 -3.47 11.02
C ASP A 21 1.77 -2.80 11.66
N ILE A 22 0.68 -2.69 10.89
CA ILE A 22 -0.56 -2.00 11.28
C ILE A 22 -1.32 -2.71 12.40
N HIS A 23 -1.08 -4.00 12.66
CA HIS A 23 -1.83 -4.80 13.63
C HIS A 23 -1.20 -4.77 15.02
N GLU A 24 0.12 -4.72 15.10
CA GLU A 24 0.85 -4.83 16.36
C GLU A 24 1.50 -3.51 16.80
N ASN A 25 1.71 -2.56 15.88
CA ASN A 25 2.40 -1.30 16.16
C ASN A 25 1.44 -0.09 16.24
N GLN A 26 1.54 0.66 17.35
CA GLN A 26 0.77 1.88 17.60
C GLN A 26 1.40 3.15 17.00
N ASP A 27 2.61 3.06 16.42
CA ASP A 27 3.25 4.18 15.74
C ASP A 27 2.31 4.74 14.66
N PRO A 28 2.13 6.07 14.55
CA PRO A 28 1.34 6.68 13.50
C PRO A 28 1.68 6.17 12.09
N LYS A 29 2.95 5.88 11.81
CA LYS A 29 3.46 5.37 10.53
C LYS A 29 3.28 3.87 10.32
N ALA A 30 2.83 3.13 11.33
CA ALA A 30 2.53 1.72 11.20
C ALA A 30 1.26 1.54 10.36
N ILE A 31 1.43 1.28 9.06
CA ILE A 31 0.35 1.19 8.07
C ILE A 31 0.49 0.00 7.12
N TYR A 32 1.44 -0.90 7.38
CA TYR A 32 1.74 -2.00 6.47
C TYR A 32 1.32 -3.34 7.04
N GLU A 33 1.09 -4.32 6.17
CA GLU A 33 0.86 -5.71 6.56
C GLU A 33 1.67 -6.61 5.63
N ARG A 34 2.47 -7.51 6.18
CA ARG A 34 3.28 -8.44 5.40
C ARG A 34 2.42 -9.52 4.73
N GLY A 35 2.65 -9.73 3.43
CA GLY A 35 2.22 -10.92 2.70
C GLY A 35 3.40 -11.87 2.41
N LYS A 36 3.09 -13.09 1.93
CA LYS A 36 4.13 -14.09 1.58
C LYS A 36 5.06 -13.64 0.46
N SER A 37 4.55 -12.85 -0.48
CA SER A 37 5.30 -12.30 -1.62
C SER A 37 4.71 -10.95 -2.06
N SER A 38 4.19 -10.22 -1.07
CA SER A 38 3.67 -8.87 -1.21
C SER A 38 3.68 -8.16 0.14
N PHE A 39 3.26 -6.91 0.16
CA PHE A 39 2.82 -6.25 1.38
C PHE A 39 1.59 -5.40 1.06
N ALA A 40 0.70 -5.23 2.03
CA ALA A 40 -0.43 -4.31 1.93
C ALA A 40 -0.10 -2.97 2.57
N VAL A 41 -0.82 -1.95 2.10
CA VAL A 41 -0.81 -0.60 2.65
C VAL A 41 -2.23 -0.29 3.08
N TYR A 42 -2.39 0.07 4.35
CA TYR A 42 -3.62 0.56 4.96
C TYR A 42 -3.52 2.07 5.15
N CYS A 43 -4.64 2.76 5.31
CA CYS A 43 -4.68 4.14 5.77
C CYS A 43 -5.24 4.23 7.19
N LYS A 44 -5.00 5.37 7.84
CA LYS A 44 -5.60 5.78 9.11
C LYS A 44 -6.39 7.08 8.90
N PRO A 45 -7.31 7.46 9.80
CA PRO A 45 -8.07 8.70 9.68
C PRO A 45 -7.18 9.94 9.45
N GLU A 46 -6.04 10.02 10.11
CA GLU A 46 -5.10 11.14 9.99
C GLU A 46 -4.13 11.05 8.79
N ASP A 47 -4.06 9.89 8.13
CA ASP A 47 -3.16 9.63 6.99
C ASP A 47 -3.84 8.70 5.99
N HIS A 48 -4.54 9.29 5.02
CA HIS A 48 -5.34 8.61 4.02
C HIS A 48 -5.24 9.26 2.64
N PRO A 49 -5.61 8.54 1.56
CA PRO A 49 -5.70 9.13 0.23
C PRO A 49 -6.67 10.31 0.18
N GLU A 50 -6.32 11.33 -0.58
CA GLU A 50 -7.14 12.53 -0.74
C GLU A 50 -8.58 12.18 -1.19
N GLY A 51 -9.56 12.81 -0.52
CA GLY A 51 -10.98 12.63 -0.84
C GLY A 51 -11.63 11.38 -0.24
N TRP A 52 -10.94 10.62 0.60
CA TRP A 52 -11.61 9.64 1.47
C TRP A 52 -12.21 10.36 2.69
N ASP A 53 -13.32 9.84 3.19
CA ASP A 53 -14.02 10.35 4.37
C ASP A 53 -13.36 9.80 5.64
N GLU A 54 -12.78 10.70 6.41
CA GLU A 54 -12.14 10.39 7.69
C GLU A 54 -13.11 9.71 8.68
N GLU A 55 -14.38 10.13 8.73
CA GLU A 55 -15.37 9.55 9.63
C GLU A 55 -15.77 8.14 9.18
N ALA A 56 -15.78 7.90 7.88
CA ALA A 56 -15.96 6.54 7.35
C ALA A 56 -14.80 5.63 7.77
N ILE A 57 -13.55 6.11 7.73
CA ILE A 57 -12.37 5.34 8.21
C ILE A 57 -12.43 5.11 9.72
N LYS A 58 -12.87 6.09 10.52
CA LYS A 58 -13.01 5.93 11.98
C LYS A 58 -14.02 4.86 12.39
N THR A 59 -15.01 4.61 11.54
CA THR A 59 -16.12 3.69 11.80
C THR A 59 -15.87 2.27 11.24
N THR A 60 -14.71 2.00 10.64
CA THR A 60 -14.38 0.66 10.14
C THR A 60 -14.30 -0.35 11.28
N ARG A 61 -14.77 -1.57 10.98
CA ARG A 61 -15.03 -2.59 12.00
C ARG A 61 -13.71 -3.07 12.60
N ASN A 62 -13.57 -2.90 13.92
CA ASN A 62 -12.48 -3.36 14.80
C ASN A 62 -11.34 -2.37 15.07
N PHE A 63 -10.91 -1.53 14.11
CA PHE A 63 -9.88 -0.49 14.32
C PHE A 63 -10.02 0.61 13.27
N PRO A 64 -9.72 1.89 13.58
CA PRO A 64 -9.82 3.00 12.64
C PRO A 64 -8.71 2.93 11.59
N ARG A 65 -8.88 2.05 10.60
CA ARG A 65 -7.98 1.82 9.49
C ARG A 65 -8.72 1.21 8.32
N GLU A 66 -8.19 1.37 7.12
CA GLU A 66 -8.79 0.79 5.93
C GLU A 66 -7.74 0.33 4.93
N PHE A 67 -8.00 -0.77 4.23
CA PHE A 67 -7.12 -1.29 3.20
C PHE A 67 -7.14 -0.35 1.99
N VAL A 68 -5.96 0.03 1.49
CA VAL A 68 -5.83 0.83 0.27
C VAL A 68 -5.35 -0.04 -0.88
N ALA A 69 -4.18 -0.66 -0.72
CA ALA A 69 -3.51 -1.36 -1.81
C ALA A 69 -2.72 -2.57 -1.34
N ARG A 70 -2.43 -3.47 -2.29
CA ARG A 70 -1.39 -4.49 -2.15
C ARG A 70 -0.33 -4.31 -3.22
N ILE A 71 0.93 -4.45 -2.82
CA ILE A 71 2.10 -4.28 -3.68
C ILE A 71 2.82 -5.61 -3.84
N TYR A 72 3.04 -6.03 -5.07
CA TYR A 72 3.65 -7.31 -5.43
C TYR A 72 4.99 -7.08 -6.12
N TRP A 73 5.99 -7.90 -5.81
CA TRP A 73 7.23 -7.96 -6.59
C TRP A 73 7.01 -8.77 -7.88
N ARG A 74 7.42 -8.22 -9.03
CA ARG A 74 7.45 -8.97 -10.28
C ARG A 74 8.86 -9.35 -10.68
N TRP A 75 9.03 -10.66 -10.83
CA TRP A 75 10.31 -11.30 -11.08
C TRP A 75 10.40 -11.77 -12.53
N LYS A 76 11.54 -11.51 -13.16
CA LYS A 76 11.93 -12.12 -14.44
C LYS A 76 13.35 -12.62 -14.32
N GLU A 77 13.57 -13.91 -14.58
CA GLU A 77 14.90 -14.53 -14.54
C GLU A 77 15.64 -14.28 -13.21
N GLY A 78 14.89 -14.22 -12.11
CA GLY A 78 15.42 -14.00 -10.77
C GLY A 78 15.79 -12.54 -10.43
N LEU A 79 15.43 -11.59 -11.29
CA LEU A 79 15.55 -10.15 -11.05
C LEU A 79 14.18 -9.50 -10.82
N ILE A 80 14.10 -8.54 -9.90
CA ILE A 80 12.91 -7.69 -9.76
C ILE A 80 12.89 -6.72 -10.94
N THR A 81 11.80 -6.72 -11.69
CA THR A 81 11.64 -5.84 -12.85
C THR A 81 10.82 -4.59 -12.51
N HIS A 82 9.77 -4.76 -11.70
CA HIS A 82 8.88 -3.70 -11.27
C HIS A 82 8.07 -4.19 -10.06
N LEU A 83 7.37 -3.25 -9.44
CA LEU A 83 6.33 -3.48 -8.45
C LEU A 83 4.97 -3.36 -9.11
N GLU A 84 4.07 -4.29 -8.82
CA GLU A 84 2.67 -4.15 -9.22
C GLU A 84 1.84 -3.64 -8.05
N ILE A 85 1.05 -2.60 -8.28
CA ILE A 85 0.08 -2.05 -7.34
C ILE A 85 -1.29 -2.56 -7.74
N ALA A 86 -1.94 -3.26 -6.82
CA ALA A 86 -3.32 -3.69 -6.96
C ALA A 86 -4.17 -2.98 -5.89
N LEU A 87 -5.09 -2.12 -6.33
CA LEU A 87 -6.01 -1.42 -5.45
C LEU A 87 -7.28 -2.24 -5.31
N LEU A 88 -7.62 -2.64 -4.09
CA LEU A 88 -8.87 -3.31 -3.74
C LEU A 88 -9.66 -2.38 -2.85
N VAL A 89 -10.05 -1.24 -3.39
CA VAL A 89 -10.97 -0.35 -2.68
C VAL A 89 -12.27 -0.41 -3.42
N ASN A 90 -13.32 -0.84 -2.73
CA ASN A 90 -14.68 -0.52 -3.11
C ASN A 90 -15.05 0.75 -2.31
N PRO A 91 -14.77 1.96 -2.82
CA PRO A 91 -14.80 3.21 -2.05
C PRO A 91 -16.23 3.65 -1.72
N LEU A 92 -17.26 2.86 -2.09
CA LEU A 92 -18.65 3.25 -1.95
C LEU A 92 -19.04 3.71 -0.54
N TYR A 93 -18.39 3.20 0.51
CA TYR A 93 -18.63 3.62 1.90
C TYR A 93 -17.58 4.61 2.44
N LEU A 94 -16.48 4.84 1.73
CA LEU A 94 -15.38 5.72 2.13
C LEU A 94 -15.42 7.07 1.41
N LEU A 95 -16.35 7.26 0.48
CA LEU A 95 -16.58 8.53 -0.18
C LEU A 95 -17.68 9.30 0.55
N PRO A 96 -17.61 10.65 0.58
CA PRO A 96 -18.67 11.46 1.16
C PRO A 96 -20.05 11.12 0.57
N PRO A 97 -21.13 11.20 1.37
CA PRO A 97 -22.48 10.73 1.00
C PRO A 97 -23.14 11.45 -0.20
N ASN A 98 -22.45 12.36 -0.88
CA ASN A 98 -22.94 13.11 -2.04
C ASN A 98 -21.98 13.08 -3.26
N THR A 99 -20.97 12.21 -3.26
CA THR A 99 -20.07 12.08 -4.42
C THR A 99 -20.80 11.42 -5.58
N THR A 100 -21.05 12.15 -6.67
CA THR A 100 -21.67 11.63 -7.90
C THR A 100 -20.84 10.48 -8.48
N HIS A 101 -21.51 9.34 -8.68
CA HIS A 101 -20.88 8.06 -8.98
C HIS A 101 -20.65 7.89 -10.49
N ASP A 102 -19.60 8.50 -11.02
CA ASP A 102 -19.26 8.41 -12.45
C ASP A 102 -18.49 7.12 -12.81
N GLY A 103 -18.59 6.07 -11.99
CA GLY A 103 -18.03 4.73 -12.28
C GLY A 103 -16.53 4.54 -12.02
N TYR A 104 -15.80 5.57 -11.57
CA TYR A 104 -14.34 5.53 -11.32
C TYR A 104 -13.99 5.15 -9.87
N PHE A 105 -14.43 4.00 -9.42
CA PHE A 105 -14.08 3.49 -8.08
C PHE A 105 -12.75 2.74 -8.06
N ASN A 106 -12.40 2.10 -9.17
CA ASN A 106 -11.18 1.33 -9.28
C ASN A 106 -10.04 2.25 -9.69
N ASN A 107 -8.88 2.11 -9.03
CA ASN A 107 -7.64 2.77 -9.42
C ASN A 107 -7.74 4.30 -9.48
N ARG A 108 -8.38 4.93 -8.48
CA ARG A 108 -8.40 6.40 -8.36
C ARG A 108 -6.97 6.97 -8.38
N PRO A 109 -6.70 8.05 -9.13
CA PRO A 109 -5.37 8.64 -9.20
C PRO A 109 -4.80 9.06 -7.84
N GLU A 110 -5.66 9.52 -6.92
CA GLU A 110 -5.26 9.90 -5.56
C GLU A 110 -4.76 8.69 -4.76
N ASP A 111 -5.48 7.57 -4.82
CA ASP A 111 -5.13 6.32 -4.13
C ASP A 111 -3.81 5.75 -4.67
N ILE A 112 -3.63 5.78 -6.00
CA ILE A 112 -2.37 5.36 -6.65
C ILE A 112 -1.21 6.25 -6.19
N ARG A 113 -1.40 7.57 -6.24
CA ARG A 113 -0.36 8.55 -5.89
C ARG A 113 0.07 8.39 -4.44
N TRP A 114 -0.91 8.32 -3.53
CA TRP A 114 -0.68 8.14 -2.10
C TRP A 114 0.03 6.80 -1.82
N THR A 115 -0.43 5.70 -2.43
CA THR A 115 0.21 4.38 -2.29
C THR A 115 1.67 4.39 -2.75
N LYS A 116 1.97 5.03 -3.89
CA LYS A 116 3.34 5.16 -4.39
C LYS A 116 4.23 5.97 -3.44
N GLU A 117 3.68 6.99 -2.79
CA GLU A 117 4.39 7.77 -1.77
C GLU A 117 4.74 6.92 -0.54
N LYS A 118 3.76 6.17 0.00
CA LYS A 118 4.00 5.28 1.14
C LYS A 118 4.97 4.15 0.81
N ALA A 119 4.91 3.60 -0.40
CA ALA A 119 5.89 2.62 -0.85
C ALA A 119 7.29 3.23 -0.99
N ARG A 120 7.41 4.45 -1.54
CA ARG A 120 8.71 5.14 -1.64
C ARG A 120 9.33 5.35 -0.27
N TRP A 121 8.56 5.87 0.68
CA TRP A 121 9.03 6.08 2.05
C TRP A 121 9.53 4.78 2.70
N LEU A 122 8.79 3.68 2.54
CA LEU A 122 9.19 2.36 3.07
C LEU A 122 10.52 1.88 2.48
N PHE A 123 10.71 2.02 1.16
CA PHE A 123 11.95 1.65 0.49
C PHE A 123 13.14 2.53 0.92
N GLU A 124 12.90 3.82 1.16
CA GLU A 124 13.89 4.73 1.75
C GLU A 124 14.30 4.27 3.16
N GLN A 125 13.35 3.87 4.01
CA GLN A 125 13.65 3.32 5.34
C GLN A 125 14.45 2.02 5.27
N ALA A 126 14.24 1.21 4.22
CA ALA A 126 14.98 -0.03 4.00
C ALA A 126 16.37 0.20 3.37
N GLY A 127 16.67 1.41 2.88
CA GLY A 127 17.90 1.68 2.12
C GLY A 127 17.96 0.93 0.79
N VAL A 128 16.81 0.57 0.22
CA VAL A 128 16.71 -0.22 -1.02
C VAL A 128 16.22 0.67 -2.17
N PRO A 129 16.86 0.62 -3.36
CA PRO A 129 16.37 1.35 -4.53
C PRO A 129 14.95 0.94 -4.90
N LEU A 130 14.08 1.92 -5.13
CA LEU A 130 12.69 1.71 -5.51
C LEU A 130 12.57 1.30 -6.99
N PRO A 131 12.02 0.11 -7.31
CA PRO A 131 11.71 -0.26 -8.69
C PRO A 131 10.55 0.56 -9.27
N GLU A 132 10.37 0.52 -10.58
CA GLU A 132 9.20 1.13 -11.22
C GLU A 132 7.88 0.50 -10.76
N PHE A 133 6.79 1.26 -10.85
CA PHE A 133 5.44 0.78 -10.52
C PHE A 133 4.60 0.55 -11.77
N ILE A 134 3.87 -0.56 -11.81
CA ILE A 134 2.79 -0.84 -12.75
C ILE A 134 1.48 -0.97 -11.94
N VAL A 135 0.43 -0.26 -12.35
CA VAL A 135 -0.90 -0.41 -11.74
C VAL A 135 -1.64 -1.50 -12.47
N ILE A 136 -2.17 -2.47 -11.73
CA ILE A 136 -2.94 -3.58 -12.28
C ILE A 136 -4.40 -3.50 -11.85
N HIS A 137 -5.27 -4.09 -12.67
CA HIS A 137 -6.67 -4.32 -12.33
C HIS A 137 -6.82 -5.77 -11.87
N ILE A 138 -7.51 -5.97 -10.75
CA ILE A 138 -7.85 -7.28 -10.19
C ILE A 138 -9.36 -7.44 -10.05
#